data_AF-A0A2H5QBQ0-F1
#
_entry.id   AF-A0A2H5QBQ0-F1
#
_cell.length_a   1.000
_cell.length_b   1.000
_cell.length_c   1.000
_cell.angle_alpha   90.00
_cell.angle_beta   90.00
_cell.angle_gamma   90.00
#
_symmetry.space_group_name_H-M   'P 1'
#
loop_
_entity.id
_entity.type
_entity.pdbx_description
1 polymer ?
#
loop_
_entity_poly.entity_id
_entity_poly.type
_entity_poly.pdbx_seq_one_letter_code
_entity_poly.pdbx_strand_id
1 'polypeptide(L)'
;MTFKVATLSLSSSALKIKRGDISQWFVDGFSDAIVNSANEKMLGGGGCDGAIHRAAGPELLEACYRVPEVGFGIRCPTGEARITPGFKLPASHVIHTVGPIYGVTINPEASLRSAYKNSLSLAKANNIQYIAFPAISYPHEEAATIAISTVKEFANDFKEVHFVLFTDDLYNLWLKKARELLSFSS
;
A
#
# COMPACT_ATOMS: atom_id res chain seq x y z
N MET A 1 -14.32 20.38 2.92
CA MET A 1 -13.59 19.14 3.29
C MET A 1 -12.16 19.52 3.56
N THR A 2 -11.69 19.44 4.81
CA THR A 2 -10.31 19.81 5.16
C THR A 2 -9.38 18.68 4.75
N PHE A 3 -8.44 18.95 3.85
CA PHE A 3 -7.42 17.99 3.46
C PHE A 3 -6.44 17.79 4.62
N LYS A 4 -6.64 16.74 5.43
CA LYS A 4 -5.69 16.37 6.49
C LYS A 4 -4.51 15.66 5.84
N VAL A 5 -3.38 16.35 5.75
CA VAL A 5 -2.09 15.80 5.31
C VAL A 5 -1.02 16.22 6.30
N ALA A 6 -0.27 15.26 6.81
CA ALA A 6 0.94 15.49 7.58
C ALA A 6 2.14 14.98 6.79
N THR A 7 3.23 15.75 6.79
CA THR A 7 4.49 15.36 6.13
C THR A 7 5.56 15.18 7.22
N LEU A 8 6.28 14.06 7.17
CA LEU A 8 7.40 13.74 8.03
C LEU A 8 8.61 13.42 7.15
N SER A 9 9.77 13.96 7.52
CA SER A 9 11.01 13.71 6.78
C SER A 9 11.55 12.31 7.07
N LEU A 10 11.99 11.62 6.02
CA LEU A 10 12.89 10.48 6.09
C LEU A 10 14.28 10.93 5.61
N SER A 11 15.28 10.05 5.69
CA SER A 11 16.67 10.38 5.32
C SER A 11 16.83 10.89 3.87
N SER A 12 16.07 10.33 2.92
CA SER A 12 16.14 10.66 1.49
C SER A 12 14.77 10.72 0.79
N SER A 13 13.69 10.68 1.59
CA SER A 13 12.30 10.63 1.11
C SER A 13 11.39 11.43 2.05
N ALA A 14 10.13 11.64 1.66
CA ALA A 14 9.09 12.17 2.54
C ALA A 14 8.01 11.13 2.82
N LEU A 15 7.68 10.93 4.09
CA LEU A 15 6.51 10.17 4.51
C LEU A 15 5.31 11.11 4.66
N LYS A 16 4.24 10.85 3.91
CA LYS A 16 2.98 11.61 4.02
C LYS A 16 1.86 10.76 4.59
N ILE A 17 1.24 11.21 5.68
CA ILE A 17 0.02 10.58 6.22
C ILE A 17 -1.15 11.46 5.79
N LYS A 18 -2.11 10.89 5.07
CA LYS A 18 -3.22 11.62 4.46
C LYS A 18 -4.56 10.96 4.77
N ARG A 19 -5.57 11.73 5.20
CA ARG A 19 -6.96 11.26 5.15
C ARG A 19 -7.41 11.35 3.69
N GLY A 20 -7.76 10.24 3.07
CA GLY A 20 -8.37 10.25 1.73
C GLY A 20 -8.92 8.91 1.26
N ASP A 21 -9.45 8.92 0.04
CA ASP A 21 -9.71 7.72 -0.75
C ASP A 21 -8.48 7.47 -1.63
N ILE A 22 -7.88 6.29 -1.50
CA ILE A 22 -6.67 5.93 -2.23
C ILE A 22 -6.92 5.77 -3.74
N SER A 23 -8.14 5.45 -4.16
CA SER A 23 -8.49 5.35 -5.58
C SER A 23 -8.44 6.68 -6.32
N GLN A 24 -8.43 7.79 -5.59
CA GLN A 24 -8.34 9.15 -6.11
C GLN A 24 -6.94 9.76 -5.93
N TRP A 25 -5.98 8.99 -5.41
CA TRP A 25 -4.63 9.48 -5.13
C TRP A 25 -3.77 9.50 -6.38
N PHE A 26 -3.01 10.57 -6.54
CA PHE A 26 -1.89 10.73 -7.47
C PHE A 26 -1.01 11.89 -6.98
N VAL A 27 0.23 11.95 -7.48
CA VAL A 27 1.14 13.09 -7.38
C VAL A 27 1.39 13.67 -8.77
N ASP A 28 1.91 12.87 -9.70
CA ASP A 28 2.19 13.31 -11.07
C ASP A 28 1.40 12.54 -12.15
N GLY A 29 0.76 11.43 -11.79
CA GLY A 29 -0.04 10.58 -12.67
C GLY A 29 0.77 9.64 -13.57
N PHE A 30 2.10 9.73 -13.60
CA PHE A 30 2.97 8.97 -14.51
C PHE A 30 3.95 8.05 -13.81
N SER A 31 4.48 8.46 -12.66
CA SER A 31 5.43 7.70 -11.84
C SER A 31 4.83 7.31 -10.49
N ASP A 32 3.50 7.17 -10.48
CA ASP A 32 2.67 6.92 -9.32
C ASP A 32 2.20 5.47 -9.25
N ALA A 33 2.29 4.85 -8.08
CA ALA A 33 1.61 3.60 -7.79
C ALA A 33 0.74 3.71 -6.53
N ILE A 34 -0.49 3.19 -6.60
CA ILE A 34 -1.26 2.88 -5.39
C ILE A 34 -1.11 1.40 -5.05
N VAL A 35 -1.14 1.09 -3.77
CA VAL A 35 -1.13 -0.29 -3.29
C VAL A 35 -2.54 -0.74 -2.99
N ASN A 36 -2.92 -1.88 -3.55
CA ASN A 36 -4.16 -2.57 -3.27
C ASN A 36 -3.93 -3.66 -2.21
N SER A 37 -4.71 -3.63 -1.13
CA SER A 37 -4.78 -4.71 -0.15
C SER A 37 -5.68 -5.82 -0.68
N ALA A 38 -5.12 -6.67 -1.53
CA ALA A 38 -5.82 -7.73 -2.25
C ALA A 38 -5.95 -9.02 -1.44
N ASN A 39 -6.71 -9.98 -1.97
CA ASN A 39 -6.68 -11.38 -1.57
C ASN A 39 -5.78 -12.21 -2.52
N GLU A 40 -5.48 -13.46 -2.15
CA GLU A 40 -4.53 -14.30 -2.90
C GLU A 40 -4.92 -14.59 -4.35
N LYS A 41 -6.22 -14.52 -4.67
CA LYS A 41 -6.72 -14.69 -6.03
C LYS A 41 -6.50 -13.45 -6.89
N MET A 42 -6.39 -12.26 -6.29
CA MET A 42 -6.34 -10.96 -6.96
C MET A 42 -7.57 -10.59 -7.82
N LEU A 43 -8.70 -11.29 -7.66
CA LEU A 43 -9.88 -11.12 -8.53
C LEU A 43 -10.94 -10.18 -7.94
N GLY A 44 -10.49 -9.16 -7.23
CA GLY A 44 -11.36 -8.21 -6.51
C GLY A 44 -11.97 -8.78 -5.23
N GLY A 45 -12.69 -7.91 -4.53
CA GLY A 45 -13.21 -8.16 -3.19
C GLY A 45 -13.99 -6.96 -2.64
N GLY A 46 -14.06 -6.86 -1.31
CA GLY A 46 -14.70 -5.74 -0.60
C GLY A 46 -13.73 -4.61 -0.23
N GLY A 47 -14.20 -3.65 0.57
CA GLY A 47 -13.36 -2.61 1.17
C GLY A 47 -12.52 -1.82 0.16
N CYS A 48 -11.22 -1.66 0.46
CA CYS A 48 -10.25 -0.95 -0.38
C CYS A 48 -10.11 -1.59 -1.77
N ASP A 49 -10.00 -2.93 -1.82
CA ASP A 49 -9.85 -3.69 -3.07
C ASP A 49 -11.03 -3.46 -4.02
N GLY A 50 -12.25 -3.59 -3.49
CA GLY A 50 -13.46 -3.28 -4.26
C GLY A 50 -13.55 -1.83 -4.72
N ALA A 51 -13.08 -0.86 -3.92
CA ALA A 51 -13.05 0.55 -4.29
C ALA A 51 -12.07 0.81 -5.45
N ILE A 52 -10.87 0.24 -5.38
CA ILE A 52 -9.85 0.33 -6.43
C ILE A 52 -10.36 -0.31 -7.73
N HIS A 53 -10.94 -1.51 -7.68
CA HIS A 53 -11.52 -2.16 -8.87
C HIS A 53 -12.64 -1.34 -9.51
N ARG A 54 -13.56 -0.77 -8.71
CA ARG A 54 -14.63 0.09 -9.24
C ARG A 54 -14.08 1.34 -9.92
N ALA A 55 -13.06 1.97 -9.34
CA ALA A 55 -12.46 3.19 -9.89
C ALA A 55 -11.59 2.92 -11.14
N ALA A 56 -10.84 1.82 -11.16
CA ALA A 56 -9.96 1.46 -12.27
C ALA A 56 -10.72 0.99 -13.52
N GLY A 57 -11.91 0.40 -13.34
CA GLY A 57 -12.70 -0.20 -14.40
C GLY A 57 -12.46 -1.71 -14.58
N PRO A 58 -13.27 -2.38 -15.40
CA PRO A 58 -13.19 -3.84 -15.62
C PRO A 58 -11.82 -4.31 -16.14
N GLU A 59 -11.08 -3.43 -16.82
CA GLU A 59 -9.76 -3.71 -17.39
C GLU A 59 -8.73 -4.12 -16.31
N LEU A 60 -8.88 -3.63 -15.07
CA LEU A 60 -8.04 -4.06 -13.94
C LEU A 60 -8.26 -5.53 -13.60
N LEU A 61 -9.50 -5.99 -13.59
CA LEU A 61 -9.82 -7.39 -13.30
C LEU A 61 -9.26 -8.31 -14.39
N GLU A 62 -9.38 -7.91 -15.66
CA GLU A 62 -8.79 -8.65 -16.78
C GLU A 62 -7.25 -8.73 -16.67
N ALA A 63 -6.60 -7.65 -16.24
CA ALA A 63 -5.16 -7.66 -16.00
C ALA A 63 -4.78 -8.59 -14.84
N CYS A 64 -5.55 -8.59 -13.75
CA CYS A 64 -5.36 -9.54 -12.66
C CYS A 64 -5.50 -11.00 -13.14
N TYR A 65 -6.48 -11.31 -14.01
CA TYR A 65 -6.62 -12.66 -14.57
C TYR A 65 -5.38 -13.12 -15.35
N ARG A 66 -4.70 -12.19 -16.04
CA ARG A 66 -3.47 -12.45 -16.81
C ARG A 66 -2.23 -12.66 -15.94
N VAL A 67 -2.27 -12.32 -14.65
CA VAL A 67 -1.18 -12.64 -13.73
C VAL A 67 -1.11 -14.16 -13.54
N PRO A 68 0.05 -14.80 -13.77
CA PRO A 68 0.19 -16.25 -13.65
C PRO A 68 -0.14 -16.75 -12.25
N GLU A 69 -0.79 -17.91 -12.19
CA GLU A 69 -0.97 -18.63 -10.94
C GLU A 69 0.35 -19.29 -10.52
N VAL A 70 0.71 -19.13 -9.26
CA VAL A 70 1.89 -19.76 -8.62
C VAL A 70 1.50 -20.97 -7.77
N GLY A 71 0.20 -21.23 -7.66
CA GLY A 71 -0.43 -22.36 -7.00
C GLY A 71 -1.92 -22.36 -7.38
N PHE A 72 -2.65 -23.43 -7.04
CA PHE A 72 -4.04 -23.59 -7.48
C PHE A 72 -4.93 -22.40 -7.06
N GLY A 73 -5.31 -21.55 -8.01
CA GLY A 73 -6.10 -20.34 -7.76
C GLY A 73 -5.34 -19.19 -7.08
N ILE A 74 -4.03 -19.30 -6.86
CA ILE A 74 -3.21 -18.31 -6.15
C ILE A 74 -2.35 -17.55 -7.15
N ARG A 75 -2.55 -16.23 -7.25
CA ARG A 75 -1.73 -15.32 -8.08
C ARG A 75 -0.72 -14.54 -7.26
N CYS A 76 -1.12 -14.13 -6.06
CA CYS A 76 -0.26 -13.43 -5.11
C CYS A 76 -0.34 -14.10 -3.74
N PRO A 77 0.65 -14.88 -3.31
CA PRO A 77 0.70 -15.42 -1.96
C PRO A 77 0.70 -14.31 -0.89
N THR A 78 0.29 -14.66 0.33
CA THR A 78 0.45 -13.79 1.50
C THR A 78 1.89 -13.28 1.64
N GLY A 79 2.08 -11.97 1.81
CA GLY A 79 3.38 -11.29 1.92
C GLY A 79 4.03 -10.92 0.58
N GLU A 80 3.48 -11.37 -0.55
CA GLU A 80 4.00 -11.08 -1.89
C GLU A 80 3.31 -9.86 -2.53
N ALA A 81 3.84 -9.40 -3.68
CA ALA A 81 3.27 -8.32 -4.47
C ALA A 81 3.28 -8.60 -5.98
N ARG A 82 2.31 -8.03 -6.71
CA ARG A 82 2.18 -8.06 -8.18
C ARG A 82 1.83 -6.66 -8.67
N ILE A 83 2.15 -6.31 -9.92
CA ILE A 83 1.89 -4.98 -10.46
C ILE A 83 1.06 -5.07 -11.74
N THR A 84 0.14 -4.12 -11.91
CA THR A 84 -0.67 -3.93 -13.11
C THR A 84 -0.76 -2.43 -13.45
N PRO A 85 -1.18 -2.06 -14.68
CA PRO A 85 -1.51 -0.68 -15.00
C PRO A 85 -2.67 -0.13 -14.14
N GLY A 86 -2.74 1.19 -13.99
CA GLY A 86 -3.78 1.89 -13.23
C GLY A 86 -5.13 2.05 -13.95
N PHE A 87 -5.14 1.89 -15.27
CA PHE A 87 -6.34 2.05 -16.12
C PHE A 87 -6.99 3.44 -15.93
N LYS A 88 -8.22 3.49 -15.40
CA LYS A 88 -8.95 4.75 -15.17
C LYS A 88 -8.56 5.45 -13.86
N LEU A 89 -7.69 4.85 -13.06
CA LEU A 89 -7.17 5.49 -11.86
C LEU A 89 -6.29 6.70 -12.23
N PRO A 90 -6.23 7.73 -11.40
CA PRO A 90 -5.27 8.82 -11.55
C PRO A 90 -3.81 8.36 -11.45
N ALA A 91 -3.52 7.35 -10.61
CA ALA A 91 -2.20 6.75 -10.49
C ALA A 91 -1.91 5.79 -11.66
N SER A 92 -0.70 5.85 -12.20
CA SER A 92 -0.29 5.06 -13.37
C SER A 92 -0.29 3.54 -13.17
N HIS A 93 -0.11 3.07 -11.92
CA HIS A 93 0.03 1.65 -11.60
C HIS A 93 -0.75 1.26 -10.32
N VAL A 94 -1.14 -0.01 -10.26
CA VAL A 94 -1.62 -0.67 -9.04
C VAL A 94 -0.67 -1.78 -8.66
N ILE A 95 -0.16 -1.73 -7.42
CA ILE A 95 0.59 -2.83 -6.81
C ILE A 95 -0.36 -3.60 -5.91
N HIS A 96 -0.67 -4.84 -6.27
CA HIS A 96 -1.50 -5.74 -5.50
C HIS A 96 -0.63 -6.51 -4.52
N THR A 97 -0.92 -6.41 -3.23
CA THR A 97 -0.24 -7.18 -2.20
C THR A 97 -1.24 -7.80 -1.24
N VAL A 98 -0.85 -8.92 -0.64
CA VAL A 98 -1.71 -9.67 0.27
C VAL A 98 -1.12 -9.60 1.67
N GLY A 99 -1.82 -8.91 2.57
CA GLY A 99 -1.50 -8.91 3.99
C GLY A 99 -1.88 -10.23 4.67
N PRO A 100 -1.32 -10.53 5.85
CA PRO A 100 -1.70 -11.70 6.63
C PRO A 100 -3.15 -11.60 7.15
N ILE A 101 -3.74 -12.74 7.45
CA ILE A 101 -4.94 -12.84 8.27
C ILE A 101 -4.49 -13.13 9.71
N TYR A 102 -4.60 -12.17 10.61
CA TYR A 102 -4.15 -12.36 12.00
C TYR A 102 -4.94 -13.45 12.71
N GLY A 103 -4.24 -14.26 13.51
CA GLY A 103 -4.79 -15.47 14.14
C GLY A 103 -4.84 -16.71 13.21
N VAL A 104 -4.60 -16.55 11.91
CA VAL A 104 -4.58 -17.65 10.92
C VAL A 104 -3.19 -17.79 10.29
N THR A 105 -2.62 -16.69 9.80
CA THR A 105 -1.29 -16.70 9.17
C THR A 105 -0.21 -16.99 10.21
N ILE A 106 0.67 -17.94 9.90
CA ILE A 106 1.87 -18.22 10.70
C ILE A 106 2.80 -17.01 10.57
N ASN A 107 3.19 -16.44 11.72
CA ASN A 107 4.04 -15.25 11.79
C ASN A 107 3.49 -14.05 10.97
N PRO A 108 2.34 -13.48 11.37
CA PRO A 108 1.68 -12.42 10.62
C PRO A 108 2.55 -11.16 10.50
N GLU A 109 3.37 -10.87 11.51
CA GLU A 109 4.24 -9.69 11.49
C GLU A 109 5.28 -9.76 10.36
N ALA A 110 5.95 -10.90 10.21
CA ALA A 110 6.91 -11.11 9.12
C ALA A 110 6.23 -11.04 7.74
N SER A 111 5.02 -11.60 7.63
CA SER A 111 4.23 -11.55 6.41
C SER A 111 3.82 -10.12 6.04
N LEU A 112 3.36 -9.33 7.02
CA LEU A 112 2.98 -7.94 6.81
C LEU A 112 4.19 -7.08 6.42
N ARG A 113 5.33 -7.26 7.10
CA ARG A 113 6.59 -6.61 6.73
C ARG A 113 6.99 -6.97 5.29
N SER A 114 6.83 -8.23 4.90
CA SER A 114 7.10 -8.68 3.53
C SER A 114 6.18 -8.02 2.51
N ALA A 115 4.88 -7.88 2.80
CA ALA A 115 3.93 -7.19 1.92
C ALA A 115 4.36 -5.75 1.61
N TYR A 116 4.74 -4.97 2.63
CA TYR A 116 5.26 -3.61 2.44
C TYR A 116 6.60 -3.60 1.69
N LYS A 117 7.57 -4.41 2.12
CA LYS A 117 8.90 -4.48 1.51
C LYS A 117 8.84 -4.90 0.04
N ASN A 118 8.05 -5.92 -0.29
CA ASN A 118 7.91 -6.43 -1.65
C ASN A 118 7.16 -5.44 -2.54
N SER A 119 6.16 -4.71 -1.99
CA SER A 119 5.51 -3.62 -2.72
C SER A 119 6.49 -2.49 -3.07
N LEU A 120 7.30 -2.04 -2.10
CA LEU A 120 8.34 -1.04 -2.35
C LEU A 120 9.40 -1.56 -3.34
N SER A 121 9.84 -2.80 -3.20
CA SER A 121 10.83 -3.39 -4.11
C SER A 121 10.30 -3.46 -5.55
N LEU A 122 9.04 -3.83 -5.73
CA LEU A 122 8.39 -3.89 -7.04
C LEU A 122 8.19 -2.50 -7.64
N ALA A 123 7.80 -1.52 -6.83
CA ALA A 123 7.67 -0.13 -7.27
C ALA A 123 9.00 0.43 -7.77
N LYS A 124 10.09 0.21 -7.01
CA LYS A 124 11.45 0.59 -7.42
C LYS A 124 11.83 -0.05 -8.75
N ALA A 125 11.60 -1.36 -8.91
CA ALA A 125 11.93 -2.09 -10.13
C ALA A 125 11.15 -1.59 -11.37
N ASN A 126 10.03 -0.88 -11.16
CA ASN A 126 9.20 -0.30 -12.23
C ASN A 126 9.34 1.22 -12.33
N ASN A 127 10.41 1.81 -11.77
CA ASN A 127 10.71 3.25 -11.83
C ASN A 127 9.61 4.15 -11.25
N ILE A 128 8.82 3.64 -10.30
CA ILE A 128 7.84 4.43 -9.55
C ILE A 128 8.58 5.37 -8.58
N GLN A 129 8.22 6.65 -8.58
CA GLN A 129 8.83 7.65 -7.70
C GLN A 129 7.93 8.01 -6.50
N TYR A 130 6.62 7.82 -6.65
CA TYR A 130 5.63 8.11 -5.63
C TYR A 130 4.73 6.90 -5.41
N ILE A 131 4.58 6.49 -4.16
CA ILE A 131 3.77 5.31 -3.82
C ILE A 131 2.83 5.60 -2.67
N ALA A 132 1.58 5.15 -2.77
CA ALA A 132 0.58 5.26 -1.70
C ALA A 132 0.11 3.90 -1.21
N PHE A 133 0.08 3.73 0.10
CA PHE A 133 -0.42 2.57 0.80
C PHE A 133 -1.75 2.88 1.50
N PRO A 134 -2.70 1.93 1.54
CA PRO A 134 -3.77 1.93 2.52
C PRO A 134 -3.24 1.37 3.86
N ALA A 135 -4.10 1.27 4.87
CA ALA A 135 -3.82 0.38 6.00
C ALA A 135 -3.97 -1.07 5.55
N ILE A 136 -2.85 -1.81 5.44
CA ILE A 136 -2.87 -3.23 5.09
C ILE A 136 -3.03 -4.06 6.38
N SER A 137 -4.07 -4.89 6.42
CA SER A 137 -4.38 -5.82 7.52
C SER A 137 -4.75 -5.17 8.88
N TYR A 138 -5.05 -6.01 9.86
CA TYR A 138 -5.55 -5.69 11.22
C TYR A 138 -5.03 -6.74 12.22
N PRO A 139 -4.65 -6.42 13.46
CA PRO A 139 -4.91 -5.20 14.24
C PRO A 139 -4.09 -3.97 13.84
N HIS A 140 -4.74 -2.81 13.90
CA HIS A 140 -4.23 -1.59 13.28
C HIS A 140 -3.02 -0.98 14.01
N GLU A 141 -2.88 -1.16 15.33
CA GLU A 141 -1.79 -0.53 16.07
C GLU A 141 -0.44 -1.21 15.79
N GLU A 142 -0.42 -2.53 15.79
CA GLU A 142 0.70 -3.37 15.40
C GLU A 142 0.99 -3.21 13.90
N ALA A 143 -0.05 -3.23 13.07
CA ALA A 143 0.09 -3.03 11.64
C ALA A 143 0.71 -1.67 11.29
N ALA A 144 0.30 -0.59 11.96
CA ALA A 144 0.89 0.74 11.78
C ALA A 144 2.37 0.76 12.16
N THR A 145 2.74 0.11 13.28
CA THR A 145 4.13 0.02 13.73
C THR A 145 5.00 -0.68 12.69
N ILE A 146 4.55 -1.81 12.16
CA ILE A 146 5.27 -2.58 11.13
C ILE A 146 5.35 -1.78 9.82
N ALA A 147 4.24 -1.15 9.41
CA ALA A 147 4.15 -0.38 8.18
C ALA A 147 5.14 0.80 8.18
N ILE A 148 5.09 1.64 9.23
CA ILE A 148 5.97 2.80 9.36
C ILE A 148 7.43 2.38 9.45
N SER A 149 7.75 1.36 10.27
CA SER A 149 9.13 0.89 10.43
C SER A 149 9.70 0.33 9.13
N THR A 150 8.89 -0.40 8.36
CA THR A 150 9.30 -0.94 7.05
C THR A 150 9.50 0.18 6.03
N VAL A 151 8.59 1.15 5.96
CA VAL A 151 8.76 2.32 5.07
C VAL A 151 10.01 3.11 5.45
N LYS A 152 10.27 3.35 6.74
CA LYS A 152 11.49 4.03 7.20
C LYS A 152 12.77 3.36 6.69
N GLU A 153 12.78 2.03 6.60
CA GLU A 153 13.94 1.24 6.18
C GLU A 153 14.10 1.17 4.64
N PHE A 154 12.99 1.12 3.90
CA PHE A 154 13.00 0.81 2.46
C PHE A 154 12.54 1.96 1.54
N ALA A 155 12.25 3.16 2.06
CA ALA A 155 11.73 4.28 1.26
C ALA A 155 12.80 5.11 0.51
N ASN A 156 14.10 4.79 0.65
CA ASN A 156 15.18 5.65 0.15
C ASN A 156 15.18 5.87 -1.37
N ASP A 157 14.52 5.00 -2.13
CA ASP A 157 14.43 5.08 -3.59
C ASP A 157 13.23 5.90 -4.09
N PHE A 158 12.41 6.43 -3.18
CA PHE A 158 11.17 7.15 -3.50
C PHE A 158 11.28 8.62 -3.12
N LYS A 159 10.68 9.50 -3.94
CA LYS A 159 10.51 10.91 -3.56
C LYS A 159 9.53 11.04 -2.40
N GLU A 160 8.40 10.34 -2.48
CA GLU A 160 7.39 10.33 -1.42
C GLU A 160 6.74 8.97 -1.27
N VAL A 161 6.54 8.55 -0.01
CA VAL A 161 5.70 7.42 0.36
C VAL A 161 4.50 7.95 1.14
N HIS A 162 3.30 7.57 0.75
CA HIS A 162 2.05 8.02 1.36
C HIS A 162 1.34 6.88 2.08
N PHE A 163 0.71 7.18 3.21
CA PHE A 163 -0.39 6.39 3.74
C PHE A 163 -1.69 7.17 3.53
N VAL A 164 -2.58 6.65 2.70
CA VAL A 164 -3.88 7.25 2.39
C VAL A 164 -4.96 6.46 3.12
N LEU A 165 -5.52 7.08 4.17
CA LEU A 165 -6.33 6.41 5.17
C LEU A 165 -7.76 6.94 5.14
N PHE A 166 -8.73 6.04 5.07
CA PHE A 166 -10.11 6.39 4.77
C PHE A 166 -10.86 7.00 5.95
N THR A 167 -10.49 6.68 7.18
CA THR A 167 -11.14 7.19 8.40
C THR A 167 -10.21 8.11 9.17
N ASP A 168 -10.79 9.01 9.96
CA ASP A 168 -10.03 9.87 10.85
C ASP A 168 -9.30 9.08 11.94
N ASP A 169 -9.88 7.99 12.43
CA ASP A 169 -9.25 7.13 13.45
C ASP A 169 -7.96 6.48 12.92
N LEU A 170 -8.02 5.92 11.70
CA LEU A 170 -6.83 5.37 11.04
C LEU A 170 -5.78 6.45 10.81
N TYR A 171 -6.20 7.61 10.29
CA TYR A 171 -5.30 8.76 10.09
C TYR A 171 -4.59 9.16 11.39
N ASN A 172 -5.35 9.34 12.48
CA ASN A 172 -4.81 9.76 13.77
C ASN A 172 -3.86 8.70 14.35
N LEU A 173 -4.21 7.41 14.22
CA LEU A 173 -3.38 6.30 14.68
C LEU A 173 -2.05 6.24 13.91
N TRP A 174 -2.08 6.26 12.57
CA TRP A 174 -0.87 6.26 11.75
C TRP A 174 -0.01 7.49 12.00
N LEU A 175 -0.62 8.67 12.15
CA LEU A 175 0.13 9.90 12.44
C LEU A 175 0.80 9.83 13.81
N LYS A 176 0.11 9.33 14.83
CA LYS A 176 0.68 9.10 16.17
C LYS A 176 1.88 8.16 16.07
N LYS A 177 1.73 6.98 15.44
CA LYS A 177 2.82 6.00 15.27
C LYS A 177 3.99 6.53 14.44
N ALA A 178 3.72 7.27 13.37
CA ALA A 178 4.76 7.90 12.57
C ALA A 178 5.57 8.90 13.38
N ARG A 179 4.92 9.74 14.19
CA ARG A 179 5.61 10.68 15.08
C ARG A 179 6.45 9.96 16.12
N GLU A 180 5.91 8.92 16.76
CA GLU A 180 6.65 8.11 17.73
C GLU A 180 7.91 7.51 17.11
N LEU A 181 7.82 6.85 15.95
CA LEU A 181 8.94 6.10 15.37
C LEU A 181 9.98 6.95 14.63
N LEU A 182 9.62 8.16 14.20
CA LEU A 182 10.51 9.06 13.46
C LEU A 182 11.13 10.15 14.35
N SER A 183 10.53 10.48 15.49
CA SER A 183 11.10 11.48 16.41
C SER A 183 12.36 11.03 17.16
N PHE A 184 12.59 9.71 17.32
CA PHE A 184 13.79 9.17 17.97
C PHE A 184 15.00 8.94 17.02
N SER A 185 15.06 9.66 15.90
CA SER A 185 16.08 9.42 14.85
C SER A 185 17.06 10.59 14.64
N SER A 186 17.08 11.56 15.57
CA SER A 186 18.03 12.68 15.59
C SER A 186 19.24 12.38 16.45
#